data_AF-A0A8B7Q5T4-F1
#
_entry.id   AF-A0A8B7Q5T4-F1
#
_cell.length_a   1.000
_cell.length_b   1.000
_cell.length_c   1.000
_cell.angle_alpha   90.00
_cell.angle_beta   90.00
_cell.angle_gamma   90.00
#
_symmetry.space_group_name_H-M   'P 1'
#
loop_
_entity.id
_entity.type
_entity.pdbx_description
1 polymer ?
#
loop_
_entity_poly.entity_id
_entity_poly.type
_entity_poly.pdbx_seq_one_letter_code
_entity_poly.pdbx_strand_id
1 'polypeptide(L)'
;MPDSCGHNQYFDISALSCVRCGANQRKDARGTSCVCIPGFQMIANNGGPDIICKKCPENMKGVTKDGWDCISCPGGLTAEGKCYCPTGHILVERDINGTLLSQATCKPCDENENSFTVANALGNRCIRCEPTFISTSRSCACSEPNILTGGLCFSSTGDFPPRVISTARYGALIQ
;
A
#
# COMPACT_ATOMS: atom_id res chain seq x y z
N MET A 1 -17.15 14.24 14.19
CA MET A 1 -16.25 13.93 13.05
C MET A 1 -15.27 12.84 13.50
N PRO A 2 -14.71 12.01 12.61
CA PRO A 2 -13.74 10.97 13.00
C PRO A 2 -12.60 11.50 13.88
N ASP A 3 -12.10 12.69 13.59
CA ASP A 3 -10.98 13.31 14.31
C ASP A 3 -11.33 13.79 15.73
N SER A 4 -12.62 13.96 16.05
CA SER A 4 -13.07 14.36 17.39
C SER A 4 -13.19 13.18 18.36
N CYS A 5 -13.06 11.94 17.88
CA CYS A 5 -13.12 10.76 18.73
C CYS A 5 -11.77 10.47 19.39
N GLY A 6 -11.81 9.97 20.62
CA GLY A 6 -10.61 9.61 21.38
C GLY A 6 -9.74 8.55 20.68
N HIS A 7 -8.53 8.33 21.19
CA HIS A 7 -7.55 7.44 20.55
C HIS A 7 -8.05 5.99 20.35
N ASN A 8 -8.86 5.46 21.28
CA ASN A 8 -9.44 4.12 21.20
C ASN A 8 -10.94 4.11 20.84
N GLN A 9 -11.39 5.16 20.15
CA GLN A 9 -12.76 5.32 19.68
C GLN A 9 -12.75 5.52 18.17
N TYR A 10 -13.79 5.02 17.51
CA TYR A 10 -14.09 5.33 16.13
C TYR A 10 -15.41 6.11 16.05
N PHE A 11 -15.61 6.84 14.97
CA PHE A 11 -16.86 7.52 14.69
C PHE A 11 -17.81 6.59 13.96
N ASP A 12 -18.88 6.18 14.64
CA ASP A 12 -19.98 5.44 14.05
C ASP A 12 -20.87 6.42 13.28
N ILE A 13 -20.80 6.33 11.95
CA ILE A 13 -21.58 7.21 11.05
C ILE A 13 -23.08 6.95 11.12
N SER A 14 -23.51 5.74 11.51
CA SER A 14 -24.93 5.38 11.60
C SER A 14 -25.55 5.97 12.86
N ALA A 15 -24.79 5.97 13.96
CA ALA A 15 -25.19 6.56 15.24
C ALA A 15 -24.77 8.03 15.41
N LEU A 16 -23.97 8.56 14.49
CA LEU A 16 -23.34 9.88 14.54
C LEU A 16 -22.61 10.15 15.87
N SER A 17 -21.93 9.13 16.41
CA SER A 17 -21.33 9.17 17.76
C SER A 17 -19.99 8.45 17.83
N CYS A 18 -19.21 8.73 18.88
CA CYS A 18 -17.92 8.05 19.12
C CYS A 18 -18.13 6.77 19.94
N VAL A 19 -17.80 5.62 19.34
CA VAL A 19 -17.92 4.31 19.97
C VAL A 19 -16.53 3.76 20.29
N ARG A 20 -16.36 3.14 21.47
CA ARG A 20 -15.08 2.52 21.85
C ARG A 20 -14.87 1.21 21.12
N CYS A 21 -13.64 0.98 20.67
CA CYS A 21 -13.24 -0.34 20.18
C CYS A 21 -13.13 -1.34 21.34
N GLY A 22 -13.37 -2.62 21.03
CA GLY A 22 -13.33 -3.73 21.98
C GLY A 22 -11.92 -4.15 22.38
N ALA A 23 -11.81 -5.28 23.08
CA ALA A 23 -10.54 -5.83 23.53
C ALA A 23 -9.66 -6.27 22.36
N ASN A 24 -8.37 -5.94 22.42
CA ASN A 24 -7.38 -6.21 21.35
C ASN A 24 -7.73 -5.55 20.00
N GLN A 25 -8.44 -4.43 20.05
CA GLN A 25 -8.79 -3.63 18.90
C GLN A 25 -8.27 -2.20 19.05
N ARG A 26 -8.19 -1.49 17.92
CA ARG A 26 -7.92 -0.05 17.83
C ARG A 26 -8.73 0.55 16.70
N LYS A 27 -8.85 1.87 16.65
CA LYS A 27 -9.43 2.55 15.49
C LYS A 27 -8.56 2.36 14.24
N ASP A 28 -9.20 2.28 13.09
CA ASP A 28 -8.53 2.26 11.79
C ASP A 28 -7.93 3.63 11.43
N ALA A 29 -7.14 3.68 10.36
CA ALA A 29 -6.49 4.91 9.91
C ALA A 29 -7.49 6.02 9.52
N ARG A 30 -8.72 5.65 9.15
CA ARG A 30 -9.80 6.59 8.81
C ARG A 30 -10.60 7.04 10.03
N GLY A 31 -10.43 6.40 11.19
CA GLY A 31 -11.18 6.69 12.41
C GLY A 31 -12.66 6.32 12.32
N THR A 32 -13.06 5.47 11.38
CA THR A 32 -14.48 5.12 11.10
C THR A 32 -14.80 3.66 11.38
N SER A 33 -13.81 2.85 11.75
CA SER A 33 -14.03 1.46 12.14
C SER A 33 -13.00 0.99 13.16
N CYS A 34 -13.24 -0.18 13.77
CA CYS A 34 -12.26 -0.88 14.57
C CYS A 34 -11.52 -1.92 13.74
N VAL A 35 -10.25 -2.14 14.07
CA VAL A 35 -9.39 -3.20 13.52
C VAL A 35 -8.60 -3.85 14.66
N CYS A 36 -8.12 -5.07 14.46
CA CYS A 36 -7.27 -5.72 15.45
C CYS A 36 -5.95 -4.95 15.65
N ILE A 37 -5.43 -4.96 16.89
CA ILE A 37 -4.10 -4.42 17.19
C ILE A 37 -3.00 -5.29 16.55
N PRO A 38 -1.78 -4.74 16.36
CA PRO A 38 -0.66 -5.51 15.80
C PRO A 38 -0.45 -6.86 16.50
N GLY A 39 -0.22 -7.92 15.72
CA GLY A 39 -0.04 -9.29 16.22
C GLY A 39 -1.33 -10.05 16.55
N PHE A 40 -2.51 -9.48 16.25
CA PHE A 40 -3.79 -10.16 16.38
C PHE A 40 -4.47 -10.27 15.00
N GLN A 41 -4.92 -11.48 14.67
CA GLN A 41 -5.74 -11.73 13.48
C GLN A 41 -7.23 -11.53 13.80
N MET A 42 -7.99 -11.15 12.79
CA MET A 42 -9.45 -11.12 12.83
C MET A 42 -10.00 -12.53 12.63
N ILE A 43 -10.86 -12.99 13.54
CA ILE A 43 -11.55 -14.29 13.43
C ILE A 43 -13.05 -14.15 13.19
N ALA A 44 -13.61 -12.97 13.43
CA ALA A 44 -14.98 -12.63 13.07
C ALA A 44 -15.11 -11.11 12.86
N ASN A 45 -16.02 -10.71 11.98
CA ASN A 45 -16.38 -9.32 11.74
C ASN A 45 -17.90 -9.17 11.82
N ASN A 46 -18.41 -8.75 12.98
CA ASN A 46 -19.83 -8.47 13.18
C ASN A 46 -20.16 -6.98 13.04
N GLY A 47 -19.22 -6.17 12.52
CA GLY A 47 -19.35 -4.73 12.42
C GLY A 47 -18.96 -3.97 13.70
N GLY A 48 -18.65 -2.68 13.53
CA GLY A 48 -18.35 -1.77 14.64
C GLY A 48 -17.29 -2.31 15.61
N PRO A 49 -17.57 -2.32 16.93
CA PRO A 49 -16.66 -2.88 17.94
C PRO A 49 -16.77 -4.40 18.11
N ASP A 50 -17.72 -5.06 17.44
CA ASP A 50 -18.03 -6.49 17.60
C ASP A 50 -17.16 -7.39 16.71
N ILE A 51 -16.05 -6.86 16.20
CA ILE A 51 -14.99 -7.68 15.59
C ILE A 51 -14.31 -8.53 16.68
N ILE A 52 -13.91 -9.75 16.33
CA ILE A 52 -13.25 -10.64 17.28
C ILE A 52 -11.80 -10.83 16.83
N CYS A 53 -10.87 -10.55 17.74
CA CYS A 53 -9.44 -10.60 17.50
C CYS A 53 -8.78 -11.70 18.32
N LYS A 54 -7.89 -12.48 17.69
CA LYS A 54 -7.13 -13.56 18.33
C LYS A 54 -5.63 -13.31 18.18
N LYS A 55 -4.87 -13.45 19.27
CA LYS A 55 -3.41 -13.30 19.25
C LYS A 55 -2.78 -14.34 18.32
N CYS A 56 -1.86 -13.90 17.48
CA CYS A 56 -1.09 -14.80 16.66
C CYS A 56 -0.12 -15.66 17.48
N PRO A 57 0.14 -16.91 17.05
CA PRO A 57 1.16 -17.76 17.67
C PRO A 57 2.54 -17.11 17.66
N GLU A 58 3.38 -17.41 18.66
CA GLU A 58 4.71 -16.80 18.78
C GLU A 58 5.66 -17.16 17.61
N ASN A 59 5.43 -18.29 16.93
CA ASN A 59 6.17 -18.70 15.73
C ASN A 59 5.65 -18.05 14.44
N MET A 60 4.47 -17.42 14.46
CA MET A 60 3.79 -16.82 13.30
C MET A 60 3.25 -15.44 13.67
N LYS A 61 4.15 -14.51 14.01
CA LYS A 61 3.78 -13.20 14.56
C LYS A 61 3.17 -12.23 13.53
N GLY A 62 3.33 -12.52 12.24
CA GLY A 62 2.78 -11.69 11.17
C GLY A 62 1.30 -11.91 11.00
N VAL A 63 0.59 -10.85 10.66
CA VAL A 63 -0.80 -10.90 10.20
C VAL A 63 -0.80 -10.61 8.71
N THR A 64 -1.57 -11.37 7.93
CA THR A 64 -1.77 -11.13 6.49
C THR A 64 -2.26 -9.71 6.21
N LYS A 65 -2.04 -9.20 5.00
CA LYS A 65 -2.46 -7.83 4.63
C LYS A 65 -3.95 -7.59 4.82
N ASP A 66 -4.79 -8.59 4.55
CA ASP A 66 -6.23 -8.54 4.76
C ASP A 66 -6.65 -8.60 6.24
N GLY A 67 -5.76 -9.02 7.14
CA GLY A 67 -5.99 -9.05 8.58
C GLY A 67 -6.56 -10.35 9.16
N TRP A 68 -6.81 -11.35 8.33
CA TRP A 68 -7.59 -12.54 8.72
C TRP A 68 -6.76 -13.70 9.23
N ASP A 69 -5.51 -13.83 8.78
CA ASP A 69 -4.68 -14.98 9.09
C ASP A 69 -3.33 -14.56 9.69
N CYS A 70 -2.79 -15.42 10.55
CA CYS A 70 -1.40 -15.33 11.01
C CYS A 70 -0.47 -16.08 10.05
N ILE A 71 0.70 -15.51 9.80
CA ILE A 71 1.67 -16.04 8.84
C ILE A 71 3.11 -15.76 9.28
N SER A 72 4.04 -16.62 8.87
CA SER A 72 5.48 -16.40 9.06
C SER A 72 5.99 -15.38 8.04
N CYS A 73 6.80 -14.40 8.45
CA CYS A 73 7.34 -13.36 7.54
C CYS A 73 8.85 -13.53 7.33
N PRO A 74 9.35 -13.53 6.07
CA PRO A 74 10.77 -13.68 5.79
C PRO A 74 11.56 -12.41 6.10
N GLY A 75 10.97 -11.23 5.86
CA GLY A 75 11.61 -9.93 6.10
C GLY A 75 11.38 -9.36 7.49
N GLY A 76 10.65 -10.03 8.38
CA GLY A 76 10.18 -9.46 9.64
C GLY A 76 8.85 -8.72 9.51
N LEU A 77 8.57 -7.82 10.45
CA LEU A 77 7.27 -7.16 10.61
C LEU A 77 7.36 -5.64 10.55
N THR A 78 6.32 -5.02 10.00
CA THR A 78 6.08 -3.58 10.17
C THR A 78 5.57 -3.27 11.59
N ALA A 79 5.51 -1.99 11.96
CA ALA A 79 4.94 -1.55 13.24
C ALA A 79 3.46 -1.95 13.40
N GLU A 80 2.74 -2.15 12.29
CA GLU A 80 1.36 -2.63 12.27
C GLU A 80 1.25 -4.16 12.41
N GLY A 81 2.37 -4.87 12.52
CA GLY A 81 2.42 -6.33 12.64
C GLY A 81 2.15 -7.06 11.32
N LYS A 82 2.42 -6.43 10.18
CA LYS A 82 2.27 -7.03 8.83
C LYS A 82 3.62 -7.46 8.29
N CYS A 83 3.66 -8.47 7.42
CA CYS A 83 4.88 -8.77 6.66
C CYS A 83 5.25 -7.60 5.75
N TYR A 84 6.55 -7.41 5.52
CA TYR A 84 7.06 -6.50 4.50
C TYR A 84 8.09 -7.20 3.60
N CYS A 85 8.27 -6.64 2.41
CA CYS A 85 9.29 -7.06 1.46
C CYS A 85 10.24 -5.90 1.14
N PRO A 86 11.49 -6.20 0.73
CA PRO A 86 12.41 -5.19 0.22
C PRO A 86 11.86 -4.45 -1.00
N THR A 87 12.42 -3.29 -1.30
CA THR A 87 12.12 -2.54 -2.53
C THR A 87 12.27 -3.43 -3.77
N GLY A 88 11.38 -3.25 -4.76
CA GLY A 88 11.37 -4.03 -6.00
C GLY A 88 10.70 -5.41 -5.88
N HIS A 89 10.30 -5.83 -4.68
CA HIS A 89 9.63 -7.11 -4.46
C HIS A 89 8.16 -6.92 -4.13
N ILE A 90 7.35 -7.90 -4.54
CA ILE A 90 5.95 -8.04 -4.11
C ILE A 90 5.83 -9.05 -2.97
N LEU A 91 4.92 -8.76 -2.05
CA LEU A 91 4.54 -9.67 -0.98
C LEU A 91 3.49 -10.67 -1.47
N VAL A 92 3.74 -11.95 -1.28
CA VAL A 92 2.84 -13.06 -1.62
C VAL A 92 2.54 -13.87 -0.36
N GLU A 93 1.28 -13.86 0.06
CA GLU A 93 0.81 -14.55 1.28
C GLU A 93 -0.07 -15.78 0.97
N ARG A 94 -0.60 -15.85 -0.25
CA ARG A 94 -1.47 -16.94 -0.73
C ARG A 94 -0.97 -17.46 -2.08
N ASP A 95 -1.27 -18.72 -2.36
CA ASP A 95 -1.01 -19.33 -3.67
C ASP A 95 -2.07 -18.94 -4.72
N ILE A 96 -1.92 -19.47 -5.93
CA ILE A 96 -2.84 -19.22 -7.06
C ILE A 96 -4.28 -19.72 -6.83
N ASN A 97 -4.48 -20.65 -5.89
CA ASN A 97 -5.78 -21.17 -5.51
C ASN A 97 -6.39 -20.37 -4.35
N GLY A 98 -5.66 -19.39 -3.81
CA GLY A 98 -6.06 -18.61 -2.63
C GLY A 98 -5.71 -19.28 -1.29
N THR A 99 -4.98 -20.40 -1.30
CA THR A 99 -4.55 -21.10 -0.09
C THR A 99 -3.48 -20.29 0.62
N LEU A 100 -3.60 -20.13 1.94
CA LEU A 100 -2.60 -19.45 2.76
C LEU A 100 -1.26 -20.22 2.74
N LEU A 101 -0.17 -19.51 2.52
CA LEU A 101 1.17 -20.06 2.61
C LEU A 101 1.61 -20.19 4.07
N SER A 102 2.42 -21.20 4.40
CA SER A 102 3.01 -21.36 5.74
C SER A 102 3.98 -20.22 6.11
N GLN A 103 4.62 -19.63 5.09
CA GLN A 103 5.46 -18.46 5.18
C GLN A 103 5.20 -17.57 3.96
N ALA A 104 5.05 -16.27 4.17
CA ALA A 104 4.95 -15.30 3.08
C ALA A 104 6.23 -15.31 2.26
N THR A 105 6.13 -14.99 0.96
CA THR A 105 7.30 -14.90 0.08
C THR A 105 7.41 -13.51 -0.52
N CYS A 106 8.65 -13.04 -0.67
CA CYS A 106 8.95 -11.84 -1.41
C CYS A 106 9.40 -12.25 -2.81
N LYS A 107 8.65 -11.84 -3.83
CA LYS A 107 8.96 -12.15 -5.23
C LYS A 107 9.50 -10.88 -5.92
N PRO A 108 10.71 -10.91 -6.50
CA PRO A 108 11.18 -9.78 -7.28
C PRO A 108 10.29 -9.61 -8.50
N CYS A 109 10.06 -8.36 -8.89
CA CYS A 109 9.50 -8.08 -10.20
C CYS A 109 10.56 -8.32 -11.28
N ASP A 110 10.11 -8.75 -12.46
CA ASP A 110 11.01 -9.03 -13.56
C ASP A 110 11.56 -7.72 -14.12
N GLU A 111 12.87 -7.52 -13.94
CA GLU A 111 13.62 -6.37 -14.43
C GLU A 111 14.35 -6.69 -15.75
N ASN A 112 14.00 -7.77 -16.45
CA ASN A 112 14.68 -8.20 -17.67
C ASN A 112 13.83 -7.97 -18.94
N GLU A 113 14.51 -7.89 -20.09
CA GLU A 113 13.94 -7.76 -21.44
C GLU A 113 13.03 -6.52 -21.70
N ASN A 114 12.23 -6.56 -22.78
CA ASN A 114 11.32 -5.49 -23.22
C ASN A 114 10.10 -5.29 -22.30
N SER A 115 10.04 -5.98 -21.16
CA SER A 115 8.90 -5.93 -20.22
C SER A 115 9.34 -5.63 -18.79
N PHE A 116 10.33 -4.74 -18.61
CA PHE A 116 10.71 -4.20 -17.31
C PHE A 116 9.48 -3.91 -16.44
N THR A 117 9.42 -4.57 -15.29
CA THR A 117 8.38 -4.41 -14.29
C THR A 117 8.98 -4.00 -12.96
N VAL A 118 8.20 -3.25 -12.20
CA VAL A 118 8.55 -2.82 -10.84
C VAL A 118 7.37 -3.11 -9.92
N ALA A 119 7.64 -3.31 -8.63
CA ALA A 119 6.58 -3.38 -7.65
C ALA A 119 5.81 -2.05 -7.62
N ASN A 120 4.48 -2.11 -7.58
CA ASN A 120 3.67 -0.92 -7.39
C ASN A 120 3.90 -0.30 -5.99
N ALA A 121 3.37 0.90 -5.76
CA ALA A 121 3.53 1.60 -4.47
C ALA A 121 2.99 0.82 -3.25
N LEU A 122 2.06 -0.11 -3.48
CA LEU A 122 1.51 -0.98 -2.43
C LEU A 122 2.34 -2.25 -2.19
N GLY A 123 3.31 -2.56 -3.05
CA GLY A 123 4.15 -3.75 -2.96
C GLY A 123 3.37 -5.06 -3.13
N ASN A 124 2.24 -5.04 -3.84
CA ASN A 124 1.36 -6.21 -4.00
C ASN A 124 1.23 -6.70 -5.44
N ARG A 125 1.76 -5.96 -6.42
CA ARG A 125 1.72 -6.33 -7.83
C ARG A 125 2.90 -5.76 -8.59
N CYS A 126 3.47 -6.57 -9.49
CA CYS A 126 4.41 -6.09 -10.48
C CYS A 126 3.65 -5.39 -11.60
N ILE A 127 4.02 -4.14 -11.85
CA ILE A 127 3.46 -3.30 -12.92
C ILE A 127 4.55 -3.00 -13.93
N ARG A 128 4.15 -2.92 -15.21
CA ARG A 128 5.07 -2.55 -16.29
C ARG A 128 5.57 -1.13 -16.08
N CYS A 129 6.85 -0.91 -16.32
CA CYS A 129 7.47 0.40 -16.24
C CYS A 129 6.99 1.30 -17.37
N GLU A 130 7.06 2.61 -17.14
CA GLU A 130 6.55 3.58 -18.09
C GLU A 130 7.37 3.50 -19.41
N PRO A 131 6.71 3.45 -20.58
CA PRO A 131 7.38 3.25 -21.87
C PRO A 131 8.56 4.18 -22.16
N THR A 132 8.50 5.46 -21.78
CA THR A 132 9.59 6.43 -21.98
C THR A 132 10.81 6.12 -21.11
N PHE A 133 10.62 5.54 -19.92
CA PHE A 133 11.72 5.06 -19.09
C PHE A 133 12.42 3.88 -19.74
N ILE A 134 11.65 2.93 -20.29
CA ILE A 134 12.18 1.75 -20.97
C ILE A 134 12.94 2.18 -22.24
N SER A 135 12.38 3.09 -23.05
CA SER A 135 13.03 3.54 -24.29
C SER A 135 14.30 4.34 -24.03
N THR A 136 14.30 5.18 -22.99
CA THR A 136 15.41 6.10 -22.69
C THR A 136 16.53 5.41 -21.90
N SER A 137 16.17 4.64 -20.87
CA SER A 137 17.13 4.14 -19.87
C SER A 137 17.24 2.61 -19.80
N ARG A 138 16.36 1.88 -20.52
CA ARG A 138 16.23 0.41 -20.38
C ARG A 138 16.07 0.00 -18.92
N SER A 139 15.27 0.77 -18.16
CA SER A 139 15.02 0.54 -16.75
C SER A 139 13.71 1.21 -16.32
N CYS A 140 13.37 1.08 -15.04
CA CYS A 140 12.25 1.78 -14.41
C CYS A 140 12.67 3.08 -13.69
N ALA A 141 13.94 3.48 -13.84
CA ALA A 141 14.51 4.65 -13.20
C ALA A 141 14.96 5.69 -14.24
N CYS A 142 14.51 6.93 -14.09
CA CYS A 142 15.01 8.04 -14.90
C CYS A 142 16.31 8.54 -14.26
N SER A 143 17.43 7.92 -14.63
CA SER A 143 18.74 8.27 -14.10
C SER A 143 19.38 9.39 -14.93
N GLU A 144 20.20 10.22 -14.27
CA GLU A 144 21.04 11.21 -14.94
C GLU A 144 21.86 10.55 -16.09
N PRO A 145 21.97 11.21 -17.25
CA PRO A 145 21.65 12.62 -17.52
C PRO A 145 20.20 12.86 -17.99
N ASN A 146 19.27 11.91 -17.86
CA ASN A 146 17.91 12.04 -18.41
C ASN A 146 17.00 12.93 -17.55
N ILE A 147 16.03 13.60 -18.17
CA ILE A 147 15.13 14.55 -17.52
C ILE A 147 13.78 13.90 -17.23
N LEU A 148 13.41 13.85 -15.95
CA LEU A 148 12.08 13.42 -15.50
C LEU A 148 11.12 14.63 -15.48
N THR A 149 10.10 14.63 -16.33
CA THR A 149 9.06 15.67 -16.32
C THR A 149 7.68 15.09 -16.60
N GLY A 150 6.68 15.51 -15.83
CA GLY A 150 5.30 15.02 -15.98
C GLY A 150 5.11 13.50 -15.81
N GLY A 151 6.02 12.83 -15.09
CA GLY A 151 6.01 11.36 -14.95
C GLY A 151 6.56 10.59 -16.15
N LEU A 152 7.20 11.29 -17.11
CA LEU A 152 7.87 10.72 -18.27
C LEU A 152 9.37 10.99 -18.19
N CYS A 153 10.18 10.08 -18.72
CA CYS A 153 11.62 10.19 -18.77
C CYS A 153 12.09 10.47 -20.19
N PHE A 154 12.89 11.52 -20.36
CA PHE A 154 13.34 11.96 -21.66
C PHE A 154 14.86 12.11 -21.70
N SER A 155 15.45 11.80 -22.85
CA SER A 155 16.89 11.98 -23.06
C SER A 155 17.26 13.46 -23.06
N SER A 156 18.28 13.85 -22.28
CA SER A 156 18.78 15.23 -22.25
C SER A 156 19.43 15.71 -23.54
N THR A 157 19.74 14.79 -24.46
CA THR A 157 20.29 15.10 -25.78
C THR A 157 19.22 15.30 -26.86
N GLY A 158 17.93 15.11 -26.54
CA GLY A 158 16.82 15.38 -27.45
C GLY A 158 16.40 16.86 -27.41
N ASP A 159 16.06 17.43 -28.57
CA ASP A 159 15.47 18.78 -28.67
C ASP A 159 14.14 18.82 -27.93
N PHE A 160 14.17 19.22 -26.65
CA PHE A 160 12.94 19.57 -25.96
C PHE A 160 12.42 20.88 -26.55
N PRO A 161 11.14 20.94 -26.95
CA PRO A 161 10.53 22.23 -27.21
C PRO A 161 10.71 23.08 -25.94
N PRO A 162 11.16 24.35 -26.06
CA PRO A 162 11.46 25.20 -24.93
C PRO A 162 10.25 25.22 -23.99
N ARG A 163 10.50 25.18 -22.68
CA ARG A 163 9.48 25.17 -21.61
C ARG A 163 8.27 26.01 -22.02
N VAL A 164 7.20 25.35 -22.47
CA VAL A 164 5.94 26.03 -22.70
C VAL A 164 5.35 26.24 -21.32
N ILE A 165 5.55 27.44 -20.79
CA ILE A 165 4.85 27.89 -19.59
C ILE A 165 3.38 27.97 -19.99
N SER A 166 2.60 26.92 -19.71
CA SER A 166 1.14 26.99 -19.81
C SER A 166 0.65 27.98 -18.76
N THR A 167 0.57 29.25 -19.14
CA THR A 167 -0.24 30.23 -18.41
C THR A 167 -1.69 29.81 -18.58
N ALA A 168 -2.21 29.04 -17.63
CA ALA A 168 -3.64 28.85 -17.49
C ALA A 168 -4.25 30.24 -17.21
N ARG A 169 -4.80 30.89 -18.25
CA ARG A 169 -5.61 32.09 -18.08
C ARG A 169 -6.94 31.66 -17.48
N TYR A 170 -7.10 31.85 -16.17
CA TYR A 170 -8.42 31.86 -15.56
C TYR A 170 -9.22 32.98 -16.23
N GLY A 171 -10.26 32.61 -16.99
CA GLY A 171 -11.21 33.57 -17.53
C GLY A 171 -11.88 34.32 -16.39
N ALA A 172 -11.81 35.65 -16.43
CA ALA A 172 -12.53 36.50 -15.51
C ALA A 172 -14.04 36.30 -15.70
N LEU A 173 -14.75 36.01 -14.61
CA LEU A 173 -16.20 36.13 -14.52
C LEU A 173 -16.57 37.58 -14.83
N ILE A 174 -17.29 37.79 -15.93
CA ILE A 174 -17.92 39.06 -16.24
C ILE A 174 -19.26 39.07 -15.49
N GLN A 175 -19.48 40.18 -14.79
CA GLN A 175 -20.56 40.47 -13.86
C GLN A 175 -21.95 40.47 -14.51
#